data_AF-A0A348PQX4-F1
#
_entry.id   AF-A0A348PQX4-F1
#
_cell.length_a   1.000
_cell.length_b   1.000
_cell.length_c   1.000
_cell.angle_alpha   90.00
_cell.angle_beta   90.00
_cell.angle_gamma   90.00
#
_symmetry.space_group_name_H-M   'P 1'
#
loop_
_entity.id
_entity.type
_entity.pdbx_description
1 polymer ?
#
loop_
_entity_poly.entity_id
_entity_poly.type
_entity_poly.pdbx_seq_one_letter_code
_entity_poly.pdbx_strand_id
1 'polypeptide(L)'
;MPSAAQDTTAVEVFEALEIGGAISNAEGTMEGVLVQLFEGNHLVHETETKKNGKFKLSLYNEHLYTIQLSQSGYYNKRISVNTKLPEGYTDFSKFEFDIGMTSKEEEKYDPALSEYPSALISFDQKKKEFTYDKNYTKSYFEEIKTTEN
;
A
#
# COMPACT_ATOMS: atom_id res chain seq x y z
N MET A 1 -22.70 -8.28 -44.56
CA MET A 1 -22.81 -7.14 -43.62
C MET A 1 -21.57 -7.17 -42.73
N PRO A 2 -20.89 -6.04 -42.48
CA PRO A 2 -19.64 -6.02 -41.75
C PRO A 2 -19.84 -6.12 -40.23
N SER A 3 -18.96 -6.91 -39.62
CA SER A 3 -18.32 -6.79 -38.30
C SER A 3 -18.96 -5.93 -37.20
N ALA A 4 -19.31 -6.58 -36.10
CA ALA A 4 -18.99 -6.07 -34.77
C ALA A 4 -18.42 -7.25 -33.97
N ALA A 5 -17.09 -7.33 -33.93
CA ALA A 5 -16.38 -8.23 -33.03
C ALA A 5 -16.79 -7.89 -31.59
N GLN A 6 -17.42 -8.85 -30.91
CA GLN A 6 -17.44 -8.88 -29.46
C GLN A 6 -16.06 -9.35 -28.98
N ASP A 7 -15.03 -8.52 -29.13
CA ASP A 7 -13.85 -8.66 -28.28
C ASP A 7 -14.16 -7.96 -26.96
N THR A 8 -14.99 -8.63 -26.16
CA THR A 8 -14.98 -8.40 -24.72
C THR A 8 -13.90 -9.33 -24.19
N THR A 9 -12.63 -8.93 -24.30
CA THR A 9 -11.58 -9.55 -23.51
C THR A 9 -11.93 -9.24 -22.05
N ALA A 10 -12.70 -10.13 -21.44
CA ALA A 10 -12.86 -10.14 -20.01
C ALA A 10 -11.47 -10.39 -19.44
N VAL A 11 -10.85 -9.35 -18.87
CA VAL A 11 -9.61 -9.54 -18.14
C VAL A 11 -9.97 -10.44 -16.97
N GLU A 12 -9.38 -11.63 -16.93
CA GLU A 12 -9.59 -12.56 -15.83
C GLU A 12 -9.13 -11.88 -14.54
N VAL A 13 -10.02 -11.87 -13.54
CA VAL A 13 -9.70 -11.36 -12.21
C VAL A 13 -9.09 -12.52 -11.41
N PHE A 14 -7.86 -12.34 -10.97
CA PHE A 14 -7.10 -13.30 -10.18
C PHE A 14 -6.34 -12.59 -9.07
N GLU A 15 -5.97 -13.34 -8.04
CA GLU A 15 -5.15 -12.83 -6.95
C GLU A 15 -3.73 -12.56 -7.47
N ALA A 16 -3.35 -11.30 -7.58
CA ALA A 16 -2.06 -10.89 -8.15
C ALA A 16 -0.98 -10.76 -7.09
N LEU A 17 -1.35 -10.33 -5.88
CA LEU A 17 -0.41 -9.98 -4.84
C LEU A 17 -0.95 -10.28 -3.45
N GLU A 18 -0.22 -11.08 -2.69
CA GLU A 18 -0.34 -11.12 -1.23
C GLU A 18 0.67 -10.13 -0.64
N ILE A 19 0.15 -9.09 0.02
CA ILE A 19 0.96 -8.07 0.66
C ILE A 19 0.81 -8.14 2.16
N GLY A 20 1.91 -8.10 2.90
CA GLY A 20 1.90 -8.20 4.35
C GLY A 20 3.12 -7.59 4.98
N GLY A 21 3.15 -7.62 6.30
CA GLY A 21 4.18 -6.90 7.03
C GLY A 21 3.97 -6.91 8.53
N ALA A 22 4.92 -6.29 9.25
CA ALA A 22 4.74 -5.90 10.63
C ALA A 22 4.63 -4.36 10.76
N ILE A 23 3.71 -3.93 11.61
CA ILE A 23 3.55 -2.54 12.02
C ILE A 23 4.23 -2.36 13.37
N SER A 24 5.11 -1.38 13.46
CA SER A 24 5.86 -1.03 14.65
C SER A 24 5.88 0.47 14.90
N ASN A 25 6.35 0.87 16.08
CA ASN A 25 6.72 2.24 16.43
C ASN A 25 8.15 2.22 17.02
N ALA A 26 8.59 3.33 17.61
CA ALA A 26 9.90 3.42 18.26
C ALA A 26 10.10 2.42 19.43
N GLU A 27 9.01 1.93 20.03
CA GLU A 27 9.03 1.02 21.20
C GLU A 27 8.93 -0.47 20.81
N GLY A 28 8.43 -0.79 19.61
CA GLY A 28 8.30 -2.15 19.12
C GLY A 28 7.07 -2.37 18.24
N THR A 29 6.63 -3.63 18.12
CA THR A 29 5.43 -4.00 17.34
C THR A 29 4.16 -3.45 17.96
N MET A 30 3.21 -3.01 17.13
CA MET A 30 1.99 -2.37 17.58
C MET A 30 0.75 -3.27 17.49
N GLU A 31 0.01 -3.39 18.59
CA GLU A 31 -1.31 -4.03 18.64
C GLU A 31 -2.43 -3.01 18.44
N GLY A 32 -3.54 -3.45 17.86
CA GLY A 32 -4.76 -2.67 17.68
C GLY A 32 -4.67 -1.59 16.60
N VAL A 33 -3.72 -1.69 15.67
CA VAL A 33 -3.65 -0.78 14.52
C VAL A 33 -4.71 -1.19 13.52
N LEU A 34 -5.58 -0.25 13.16
CA LEU A 34 -6.61 -0.44 12.16
C LEU A 34 -5.97 -0.41 10.76
N VAL A 35 -6.09 -1.52 10.03
CA VAL A 35 -5.59 -1.73 8.68
C VAL A 35 -6.79 -1.82 7.74
N GLN A 36 -6.96 -0.80 6.90
CA GLN A 36 -8.05 -0.70 5.95
C GLN A 36 -7.51 -0.81 4.52
N LEU A 37 -8.07 -1.69 3.70
CA LEU A 37 -7.77 -1.81 2.28
C LEU A 37 -8.92 -1.17 1.49
N PHE A 38 -8.59 -0.14 0.73
CA PHE A 38 -9.50 0.51 -0.19
C PHE A 38 -9.16 0.12 -1.62
N GLU A 39 -10.15 -0.16 -2.43
CA GLU A 39 -10.05 -0.25 -3.89
C GLU A 39 -10.61 1.06 -4.47
N GLY A 40 -9.72 1.91 -5.01
CA GLY A 40 -10.07 3.30 -5.29
C GLY A 40 -10.55 4.01 -4.02
N ASN A 41 -11.85 4.29 -3.94
CA ASN A 41 -12.49 4.95 -2.79
C ASN A 41 -13.41 4.02 -1.98
N HIS A 42 -13.47 2.72 -2.31
CA HIS A 42 -14.35 1.77 -1.65
C HIS A 42 -13.56 0.91 -0.67
N LEU A 43 -13.99 0.84 0.59
CA LEU A 43 -13.41 -0.06 1.58
C LEU A 43 -13.76 -1.50 1.19
N VAL A 44 -12.75 -2.33 0.90
CA VAL A 44 -12.92 -3.73 0.50
C VAL A 44 -12.48 -4.71 1.58
N HIS A 45 -11.59 -4.29 2.51
CA HIS A 45 -11.19 -5.10 3.65
C HIS A 45 -10.80 -4.22 4.83
N GLU A 46 -11.03 -4.71 6.05
CA GLU A 46 -10.66 -4.04 7.29
C GLU A 46 -10.25 -5.09 8.33
N THR A 47 -9.16 -4.83 9.03
CA THR A 47 -8.65 -5.71 10.09
C THR A 47 -7.86 -4.91 11.12
N GLU A 48 -7.69 -5.45 12.32
CA GLU A 48 -6.84 -4.85 13.35
C GLU A 48 -5.64 -5.74 13.65
N THR A 49 -4.47 -5.15 13.85
CA THR A 49 -3.27 -5.91 14.22
C THR A 49 -3.39 -6.52 15.61
N LYS A 50 -2.84 -7.72 15.79
CA LYS A 50 -2.69 -8.37 17.10
C LYS A 50 -1.36 -7.99 17.74
N LYS A 51 -1.05 -8.57 18.91
CA LYS A 51 0.25 -8.42 19.62
C LYS A 51 1.52 -8.47 18.78
N ASN A 52 1.52 -9.22 17.68
CA ASN A 52 2.69 -9.36 16.81
C ASN A 52 2.82 -8.24 15.76
N GLY A 53 1.88 -7.29 15.72
CA GLY A 53 1.85 -6.19 14.74
C GLY A 53 1.66 -6.62 13.30
N LYS A 54 1.41 -7.90 13.03
CA LYS A 54 1.39 -8.42 11.66
C LYS A 54 0.06 -8.21 10.98
N PHE A 55 0.11 -7.89 9.69
CA PHE A 55 -1.05 -7.85 8.80
C PHE A 55 -0.72 -8.58 7.49
N LYS A 56 -1.78 -9.00 6.80
CA LYS A 56 -1.70 -9.62 5.47
C LYS A 56 -3.00 -9.32 4.72
N LEU A 57 -2.87 -8.96 3.46
CA LEU A 57 -3.94 -8.56 2.56
C LEU A 57 -3.72 -9.24 1.21
N SER A 58 -4.80 -9.71 0.59
CA SER A 58 -4.80 -10.28 -0.75
C SER A 58 -5.38 -9.27 -1.74
N LEU A 59 -4.64 -8.98 -2.80
CA LEU A 59 -4.98 -7.96 -3.79
C LEU A 59 -5.15 -8.62 -5.16
N TYR A 60 -6.28 -8.33 -5.81
CA TYR A 60 -6.59 -8.80 -7.16
C TYR A 60 -5.97 -7.88 -8.22
N ASN A 61 -5.65 -8.41 -9.40
CA ASN A 61 -5.07 -7.66 -10.52
C ASN A 61 -5.97 -6.51 -11.04
N GLU A 62 -5.37 -5.58 -11.79
CA GLU A 62 -6.05 -4.46 -12.47
C GLU A 62 -6.71 -3.42 -11.54
N HIS A 63 -6.36 -3.42 -10.26
CA HIS A 63 -6.90 -2.48 -9.29
C HIS A 63 -5.82 -1.53 -8.73
N LEU A 64 -6.27 -0.34 -8.33
CA LEU A 64 -5.48 0.59 -7.53
C LEU A 64 -5.97 0.52 -6.09
N TYR A 65 -5.15 -0.05 -5.21
CA TYR A 65 -5.47 -0.17 -3.81
C TYR A 65 -4.80 0.93 -2.98
N THR A 66 -5.45 1.31 -1.89
CA THR A 66 -4.85 2.11 -0.82
C THR A 66 -4.97 1.33 0.48
N ILE A 67 -3.83 0.97 1.09
CA ILE A 67 -3.78 0.46 2.45
C ILE A 67 -3.66 1.68 3.37
N GLN A 68 -4.63 1.90 4.24
CA GLN A 68 -4.61 2.94 5.25
C GLN A 68 -4.41 2.30 6.63
N LEU A 69 -3.45 2.85 7.37
CA LEU A 69 -3.12 2.46 8.72
C LEU A 69 -3.50 3.60 9.66
N SER A 70 -4.31 3.28 10.67
CA SER A 70 -4.82 4.25 11.62
C SER A 70 -4.70 3.72 13.05
N GLN A 71 -4.19 4.57 13.94
CA GLN A 71 -4.17 4.28 15.37
C GLN A 71 -4.24 5.58 16.16
N SER A 72 -4.95 5.58 17.29
CA SER A 72 -5.06 6.76 18.15
C SER A 72 -3.67 7.21 18.65
N GLY A 73 -3.40 8.51 18.63
CA GLY A 73 -2.10 9.08 19.01
C GLY A 73 -1.03 9.04 17.91
N TYR A 74 -1.31 8.41 16.75
CA TYR A 74 -0.38 8.34 15.63
C TYR A 74 -0.94 9.03 14.39
N TYR A 75 -0.05 9.44 13.49
CA TYR A 75 -0.44 9.90 12.16
C TYR A 75 -0.88 8.72 11.29
N ASN A 76 -1.94 8.94 10.51
CA ASN A 76 -2.39 7.95 9.54
C ASN A 76 -1.30 7.76 8.48
N LYS A 77 -1.08 6.52 8.06
CA LYS A 77 -0.18 6.19 6.96
C LYS A 77 -0.95 5.55 5.84
N ARG A 78 -0.63 5.93 4.61
CA ARG A 78 -1.23 5.38 3.40
C ARG A 78 -0.15 4.71 2.56
N ILE A 79 -0.50 3.58 1.95
CA ILE A 79 0.34 2.86 1.01
C ILE A 79 -0.50 2.63 -0.22
N SER A 80 -0.07 3.18 -1.35
CA SER A 80 -0.76 2.96 -2.62
C SER A 80 -0.14 1.77 -3.32
N VAL A 81 -0.97 0.82 -3.74
CA VAL A 81 -0.53 -0.40 -4.43
C VAL A 81 -1.24 -0.48 -5.78
N ASN A 82 -0.48 -0.35 -6.85
CA ASN A 82 -0.97 -0.53 -8.21
C ASN A 82 -0.72 -1.97 -8.66
N THR A 83 -1.81 -2.73 -8.80
CA THR A 83 -1.78 -4.14 -9.24
C THR A 83 -2.09 -4.31 -10.72
N LYS A 84 -2.03 -3.23 -11.49
CA LYS A 84 -2.09 -3.30 -12.94
C LYS A 84 -0.84 -3.99 -13.48
N LEU A 85 -1.05 -5.11 -14.17
CA LEU A 85 0.02 -5.92 -14.72
C LEU A 85 0.07 -5.76 -16.24
N PRO A 86 1.25 -5.85 -16.87
CA PRO A 86 1.33 -5.97 -18.33
C PRO A 86 0.58 -7.20 -18.85
N GLU A 87 0.08 -7.13 -20.08
CA GLU A 87 -0.60 -8.25 -20.73
C GLU A 87 0.25 -9.53 -20.69
N GLY A 88 -0.41 -10.64 -20.34
CA GLY A 88 0.23 -11.96 -20.24
C GLY A 88 0.90 -12.25 -18.88
N TYR A 89 0.92 -11.30 -17.94
CA TYR A 89 1.36 -11.56 -16.57
C TYR A 89 0.17 -11.92 -15.69
N THR A 90 0.18 -13.16 -15.19
CA THR A 90 -0.84 -13.70 -14.28
C THR A 90 -0.24 -14.33 -13.02
N ASP A 91 1.05 -14.07 -12.79
CA ASP A 91 1.79 -14.69 -11.68
C ASP A 91 1.44 -14.03 -10.35
N PHE A 92 1.05 -14.87 -9.39
CA PHE A 92 0.87 -14.48 -8.01
C PHE A 92 2.22 -14.13 -7.36
N SER A 93 2.29 -12.95 -6.76
CA SER A 93 3.47 -12.44 -6.06
C SER A 93 3.23 -12.31 -4.56
N LYS A 94 4.32 -12.30 -3.78
CA LYS A 94 4.30 -11.95 -2.36
C LYS A 94 5.18 -10.74 -2.12
N PHE A 95 4.68 -9.79 -1.34
CA PHE A 95 5.45 -8.61 -0.95
C PHE A 95 5.33 -8.39 0.56
N GLU A 96 6.44 -8.57 1.26
CA GLU A 96 6.53 -8.31 2.69
C GLU A 96 7.28 -7.01 2.95
N PHE A 97 6.72 -6.15 3.78
CA PHE A 97 7.35 -4.89 4.17
C PHE A 97 6.97 -4.47 5.58
N ASP A 98 7.92 -3.90 6.32
CA ASP A 98 7.64 -3.38 7.66
C ASP A 98 7.36 -1.88 7.60
N ILE A 99 6.42 -1.42 8.44
CA ILE A 99 6.09 0.00 8.57
C ILE A 99 6.22 0.46 10.02
N GLY A 100 6.90 1.58 10.19
CA GLY A 100 6.89 2.36 11.43
C GLY A 100 5.78 3.40 11.42
N MET A 101 4.94 3.44 12.46
CA MET A 101 4.00 4.53 12.75
C MET A 101 4.72 5.68 13.46
N THR A 102 4.31 6.91 13.17
CA THR A 102 4.90 8.13 13.74
C THR A 102 3.94 8.72 14.76
N SER A 103 4.43 8.97 15.98
CA SER A 103 3.62 9.54 17.06
C SER A 103 3.29 11.00 16.78
N LYS A 104 2.10 11.45 17.17
CA LYS A 104 1.71 12.86 17.12
C LYS A 104 2.43 13.72 18.15
N GLU A 105 2.94 13.11 19.21
CA GLU A 105 3.68 13.78 20.29
C GLU A 105 5.13 14.08 19.89
N GLU A 106 5.68 13.35 18.92
CA GLU A 106 6.95 13.66 18.28
C GLU A 106 6.71 14.81 17.29
N GLU A 107 6.59 16.05 17.79
CA GLU A 107 6.22 17.34 17.17
C GLU A 107 6.75 17.69 15.75
N LYS A 108 7.49 16.81 15.09
CA LYS A 108 8.19 17.01 13.82
C LYS A 108 7.48 16.48 12.57
N TYR A 109 6.30 15.89 12.69
CA TYR A 109 5.60 15.34 11.53
C TYR A 109 4.51 16.30 11.04
N ASP A 110 4.65 16.76 9.80
CA ASP A 110 3.65 17.60 9.14
C ASP A 110 2.36 16.79 8.89
N PRO A 111 1.21 17.20 9.47
CA PRO A 111 -0.07 16.53 9.25
C PRO A 111 -0.45 16.38 7.77
N ALA A 112 -0.01 17.29 6.90
CA ALA A 112 -0.26 17.23 5.46
C ALA A 112 0.34 15.96 4.84
N LEU A 113 1.43 15.44 5.40
CA LEU A 113 2.09 14.22 4.90
C LEU A 113 1.30 12.95 5.19
N SER A 114 0.29 13.00 6.08
CA SER A 114 -0.66 11.91 6.28
C SER A 114 -1.69 11.80 5.15
N GLU A 115 -1.85 12.85 4.35
CA GLU A 115 -2.74 12.84 3.18
C GLU A 115 -2.09 12.13 1.98
N TYR A 116 -0.76 12.13 1.92
CA TYR A 116 0.03 11.48 0.88
C TYR A 116 0.44 10.05 1.27
N PRO A 117 0.50 9.11 0.31
CA PRO A 117 1.01 7.78 0.59
C PRO A 117 2.48 7.84 0.99
N SER A 118 2.86 7.12 2.05
CA SER A 118 4.25 6.98 2.47
C SER A 118 5.04 6.03 1.57
N ALA A 119 4.36 5.19 0.80
CA ALA A 119 4.97 4.27 -0.16
C ALA A 119 4.03 4.06 -1.35
N LEU A 120 4.62 4.01 -2.55
CA LEU A 120 3.97 3.59 -3.78
C LEU A 120 4.56 2.24 -4.19
N ILE A 121 3.72 1.23 -4.33
CA ILE A 121 4.11 -0.12 -4.76
C ILE A 121 3.49 -0.39 -6.12
N SER A 122 4.30 -0.85 -7.07
CA SER A 122 3.85 -1.18 -8.41
C SER A 122 4.70 -2.29 -9.00
N PHE A 123 4.16 -2.98 -10.00
CA PHE A 123 4.91 -4.00 -10.73
C PHE A 123 6.01 -3.37 -11.61
N ASP A 124 7.26 -3.75 -11.38
CA ASP A 124 8.40 -3.38 -12.21
C ASP A 124 8.57 -4.42 -13.32
N GLN A 125 8.29 -4.03 -14.57
CA GLN A 125 8.37 -4.93 -15.72
C GLN A 125 9.78 -5.46 -16.01
N LYS A 126 10.83 -4.73 -15.63
CA LYS A 126 12.22 -5.12 -15.87
C LYS A 126 12.64 -6.19 -14.87
N LYS A 127 12.23 -6.04 -13.61
CA LYS A 127 12.52 -6.99 -12.53
C LYS A 127 11.50 -8.12 -12.43
N LYS A 128 10.33 -7.95 -13.04
CA LYS A 128 9.18 -8.85 -12.98
C LYS A 128 8.69 -9.10 -11.55
N GLU A 129 8.75 -8.07 -10.72
CA GLU A 129 8.36 -8.14 -9.31
C GLU A 129 7.67 -6.84 -8.89
N PHE A 130 6.85 -6.90 -7.84
CA PHE A 130 6.37 -5.69 -7.18
C PHE A 130 7.52 -5.03 -6.42
N THR A 131 7.70 -3.74 -6.67
CA THR A 131 8.72 -2.94 -6.00
C THR A 131 8.12 -1.63 -5.54
N TYR A 132 8.73 -1.06 -4.50
CA TYR A 132 8.39 0.27 -4.06
C TYR A 132 9.12 1.31 -4.92
N ASP A 133 8.44 2.41 -5.25
CA ASP A 133 9.07 3.51 -5.96
C ASP A 133 10.08 4.21 -5.04
N LYS A 134 11.36 3.89 -5.23
CA LYS A 134 12.46 4.43 -4.45
C LYS A 134 12.60 5.94 -4.59
N ASN A 135 12.27 6.50 -5.75
CA ASN A 135 12.39 7.93 -5.99
C ASN A 135 11.30 8.68 -5.25
N TYR A 136 10.05 8.21 -5.37
CA TYR A 136 8.92 8.78 -4.64
C TYR A 136 9.13 8.66 -3.13
N THR A 137 9.50 7.48 -2.65
CA THR A 137 9.75 7.23 -1.23
C THR A 137 10.88 8.13 -0.71
N LYS A 138 11.94 8.34 -1.49
CA LYS A 138 13.04 9.25 -1.14
C LYS A 138 12.56 10.69 -1.06
N SER A 139 11.81 11.18 -2.05
CA SER A 139 11.25 12.53 -2.03
C SER A 139 10.30 12.74 -0.84
N TYR A 140 9.45 11.75 -0.53
CA TYR A 140 8.57 11.79 0.66
C TYR A 140 9.39 11.95 1.95
N PHE A 141 10.46 11.16 2.12
CA PHE A 141 11.35 11.28 3.28
C PHE A 141 12.22 12.55 3.29
N GLU A 142 12.59 13.08 2.14
CA GLU A 142 13.30 14.37 2.03
C GLU A 142 12.36 15.53 2.39
N GLU A 143 11.09 15.49 1.97
CA GLU A 143 10.09 16.49 2.32
C GLU A 143 9.78 16.46 3.83
N ILE A 144 9.63 15.28 4.45
CA ILE A 144 9.56 15.11 5.91
C ILE A 144 10.71 15.84 6.62
N LYS A 145 11.94 15.73 6.09
CA LYS A 145 13.13 16.33 6.70
C LYS A 145 13.29 17.82 6.40
N THR A 146 12.71 18.31 5.30
CA THR A 146 12.94 19.70 4.84
C THR A 146 12.02 20.68 5.54
N THR A 147 10.88 20.24 6.07
CA THR A 147 10.04 21.03 6.98
C THR A 147 10.73 21.33 8.33
N GLU A 148 11.98 20.87 8.54
CA GLU A 148 12.81 21.20 9.71
C GLU A 148 13.48 22.60 9.68
N ASN A 149 13.13 23.52 8.76
CA ASN A 149 13.75 24.86 8.67
C ASN A 149 12.75 26.03 8.75
#